data_AF-G5AX82-F1
#
_entry.id   AF-G5AX82-F1
#
_cell.length_a   1.000
_cell.length_b   1.000
_cell.length_c   1.000
_cell.angle_alpha   90.00
_cell.angle_beta   90.00
_cell.angle_gamma   90.00
#
_symmetry.space_group_name_H-M   'P 1'
#
loop_
_entity.id
_entity.type
_entity.pdbx_description
1 polymer ?
#
loop_
_entity_poly.entity_id
_entity_poly.type
_entity_poly.pdbx_seq_one_letter_code
_entity_poly.pdbx_strand_id
1 'polypeptide(L)'
;MEKAIRELTGKLARCEGLAGGKARGAGATGKDTMGDLPRDPGHVVEQLSRSLQTLKDRLESLEVQLRTNTSTAGLPGDFREVLQQRLGELERQLLRKVAELEDEKSLLHNETSVHRQKTENTLNALLQRVTELERGISPSPTGIAYGKANDLRTTLDKQPVSGFLLCGRFSPFLSLQQFLCTFLFPAYTKVGNSAFKSPDAFKVSLPLRTNYLYGKIKKTLPELYAFTICLWLRASASPGLGTPFSYAVPGQANEIVLIEWGNNPIELLINDKVAQLPLFISDGKWHHICITWTTRDGLWEAFQDGEKLGTGENLAPWHPIKPGGVLILGQEQDTVGGRFDATQAFVGELSQFNIWDRVLRTQEIISIANCSTNMPGNIIPWVDNNIDVFGGASKWPVETCEERLLDL
;
A
#
# COMPACT_ATOMS: atom_id res chain seq x y z
N MET A 1 17.62 -36.20 -22.69
CA MET A 1 16.64 -35.17 -23.10
C MET A 1 15.64 -35.72 -24.12
N GLU A 2 16.04 -36.46 -25.16
CA GLU A 2 15.11 -37.06 -26.16
C GLU A 2 14.08 -38.07 -25.61
N LYS A 3 14.43 -38.87 -24.57
CA LYS A 3 13.47 -39.79 -23.94
C LYS A 3 12.30 -39.07 -23.25
N ALA A 4 12.56 -37.92 -22.64
CA ALA A 4 11.54 -37.13 -21.94
C ALA A 4 10.58 -36.44 -22.93
N ILE A 5 11.10 -35.99 -24.09
CA ILE A 5 10.30 -35.39 -25.16
C ILE A 5 9.36 -36.45 -25.76
N ARG A 6 9.84 -37.67 -26.05
CA ARG A 6 9.00 -38.77 -26.59
C ARG A 6 7.87 -39.20 -25.64
N GLU A 7 8.11 -39.17 -24.34
CA GLU A 7 7.09 -39.54 -23.34
C GLU A 7 6.00 -38.47 -23.21
N LEU A 8 6.36 -37.19 -23.32
CA LEU A 8 5.42 -36.07 -23.31
C LEU A 8 4.57 -36.02 -24.59
N THR A 9 5.17 -36.26 -25.78
CA THR A 9 4.41 -36.33 -27.04
C THR A 9 3.44 -37.52 -27.07
N GLY A 10 3.81 -38.65 -26.47
CA GLY A 10 2.93 -39.82 -26.34
C GLY A 10 1.82 -39.70 -25.28
N LYS A 11 1.91 -38.73 -24.37
CA LYS A 11 0.85 -38.39 -23.41
C LYS A 11 -0.11 -37.34 -23.97
N LEU A 12 0.38 -36.40 -24.79
CA LEU A 12 -0.45 -35.41 -25.49
C LEU A 12 -1.40 -36.07 -26.52
N ALA A 13 -0.92 -37.04 -27.30
CA ALA A 13 -1.72 -37.75 -28.30
C ALA A 13 -2.86 -38.61 -27.72
N ARG A 14 -2.81 -38.95 -26.41
CA ARG A 14 -3.89 -39.67 -25.72
C ARG A 14 -5.00 -38.76 -25.19
N CYS A 15 -4.75 -37.46 -25.06
CA CYS A 15 -5.77 -36.48 -24.70
C CYS A 15 -6.54 -35.94 -25.91
N GLU A 16 -5.99 -36.00 -27.12
CA GLU A 16 -6.65 -35.55 -28.35
C GLU A 16 -7.61 -36.60 -28.96
N GLY A 17 -7.64 -37.82 -28.43
CA GLY A 17 -8.49 -38.92 -28.90
C GLY A 17 -9.95 -38.93 -28.42
N LEU A 18 -10.41 -37.90 -27.69
CA LEU A 18 -11.79 -37.82 -27.16
C LEU A 18 -12.67 -36.74 -27.82
N ALA A 19 -12.25 -36.19 -28.95
CA ALA A 19 -13.04 -35.22 -29.71
C ALA A 19 -13.16 -35.65 -31.18
N GLY A 20 -14.12 -36.55 -31.48
CA GLY A 20 -14.50 -36.81 -32.87
C GLY A 20 -15.33 -38.08 -33.10
N GLY A 21 -16.66 -37.95 -33.18
CA GLY A 21 -17.56 -39.03 -33.63
C GLY A 21 -18.99 -38.53 -33.90
N LYS A 22 -19.45 -38.68 -35.15
CA LYS A 22 -20.71 -38.18 -35.73
C LYS A 22 -21.99 -38.99 -35.37
N ALA A 23 -23.09 -38.25 -35.21
CA ALA A 23 -24.48 -38.42 -35.70
C ALA A 23 -25.29 -39.72 -35.48
N ARG A 24 -26.47 -39.58 -34.86
CA ARG A 24 -27.81 -39.98 -35.41
C ARG A 24 -28.95 -39.46 -34.50
N GLY A 25 -30.02 -38.97 -35.11
CA GLY A 25 -31.11 -38.26 -34.42
C GLY A 25 -32.29 -39.13 -33.98
N ALA A 26 -33.12 -38.54 -33.12
CA ALA A 26 -34.57 -38.74 -32.99
C ALA A 26 -35.12 -37.60 -32.12
N GLY A 27 -36.20 -36.95 -32.58
CA GLY A 27 -36.80 -35.79 -31.92
C GLY A 27 -37.68 -36.16 -30.72
N ALA A 28 -37.91 -35.18 -29.85
CA ALA A 28 -39.23 -34.70 -29.44
C ALA A 28 -39.16 -33.91 -28.13
N THR A 29 -39.97 -32.84 -28.10
CA THR A 29 -40.59 -32.18 -26.94
C THR A 29 -39.69 -31.39 -25.98
N GLY A 30 -39.97 -30.08 -25.94
CA GLY A 30 -39.31 -29.12 -25.07
C GLY A 30 -39.54 -29.37 -23.58
N LYS A 31 -38.58 -28.89 -22.80
CA LYS A 31 -38.76 -28.55 -21.40
C LYS A 31 -37.76 -27.45 -21.07
N ASP A 32 -38.30 -26.27 -20.78
CA ASP A 32 -37.56 -25.15 -20.23
C ASP A 32 -36.89 -25.57 -18.91
N THR A 33 -35.57 -25.43 -18.84
CA THR A 33 -34.83 -25.41 -17.57
C THR A 33 -33.91 -24.19 -17.58
N MET A 34 -34.53 -23.01 -17.44
CA MET A 34 -33.89 -21.86 -16.83
C MET A 34 -33.66 -22.18 -15.36
N GLY A 35 -32.41 -22.37 -14.94
CA GLY A 35 -32.04 -22.45 -13.54
C GLY A 35 -30.90 -23.40 -13.27
N ASP A 36 -29.67 -22.88 -13.29
CA ASP A 36 -28.57 -23.30 -12.42
C ASP A 36 -27.52 -22.18 -12.40
N LEU A 37 -27.86 -21.13 -11.65
CA LEU A 37 -26.86 -20.19 -11.12
C LEU A 37 -26.26 -20.86 -9.87
N PRO A 38 -24.93 -20.99 -9.73
CA PRO A 38 -24.32 -21.41 -8.47
C PRO A 38 -24.57 -20.33 -7.40
N ARG A 39 -25.66 -20.48 -6.65
CA ARG A 39 -25.95 -19.77 -5.42
C ARG A 39 -25.31 -20.54 -4.27
N ASP A 40 -24.00 -20.39 -4.08
CA ASP A 40 -23.41 -20.29 -2.75
C ASP A 40 -21.93 -19.85 -2.83
N PRO A 41 -21.57 -18.65 -2.37
CA PRO A 41 -20.17 -18.26 -2.18
C PRO A 41 -19.43 -19.15 -1.16
N GLY A 42 -20.16 -19.86 -0.29
CA GLY A 42 -19.58 -20.75 0.73
C GLY A 42 -18.88 -21.97 0.15
N HIS A 43 -19.44 -22.61 -0.88
CA HIS A 43 -18.89 -23.84 -1.46
C HIS A 43 -17.56 -23.59 -2.18
N VAL A 44 -17.41 -22.45 -2.85
CA VAL A 44 -16.15 -22.07 -3.53
C VAL A 44 -15.06 -21.79 -2.49
N VAL A 45 -15.41 -21.14 -1.38
CA VAL A 45 -14.49 -20.89 -0.26
C VAL A 45 -14.08 -22.20 0.41
N GLU A 46 -15.01 -23.14 0.62
CA GLU A 46 -14.71 -24.45 1.19
C GLU A 46 -13.80 -25.29 0.28
N GLN A 47 -14.04 -25.24 -1.02
CA GLN A 47 -13.23 -25.91 -2.02
C GLN A 47 -11.82 -25.31 -2.12
N LEU A 48 -11.68 -23.99 -1.99
CA LEU A 48 -10.39 -23.31 -1.90
C LEU A 48 -9.65 -23.69 -0.59
N SER A 49 -10.37 -23.75 0.53
CA SER A 49 -9.82 -24.12 1.84
C SER A 49 -9.26 -25.54 1.84
N ARG A 50 -9.98 -26.50 1.23
CA ARG A 50 -9.51 -27.89 1.07
C ARG A 50 -8.29 -27.98 0.15
N SER A 51 -8.25 -27.17 -0.91
CA SER A 51 -7.13 -27.13 -1.85
C SER A 51 -5.86 -26.52 -1.21
N LEU A 52 -6.02 -25.46 -0.43
CA LEU A 52 -4.95 -24.84 0.34
C LEU A 52 -4.40 -25.78 1.42
N GLN A 53 -5.28 -26.51 2.11
CA GLN A 53 -4.85 -27.48 3.11
C GLN A 53 -4.03 -28.62 2.49
N THR A 54 -4.47 -29.14 1.34
CA THR A 54 -3.74 -30.18 0.60
C THR A 54 -2.37 -29.69 0.13
N LEU A 55 -2.27 -28.42 -0.28
CA LEU A 55 -0.98 -27.81 -0.66
C LEU A 55 -0.06 -27.62 0.55
N LYS A 56 -0.61 -27.23 1.70
CA LYS A 56 0.13 -27.10 2.96
C LYS A 56 0.75 -28.44 3.37
N ASP A 57 -0.04 -29.51 3.39
CA ASP A 57 0.43 -30.84 3.78
C ASP A 57 1.53 -31.35 2.84
N ARG A 58 1.45 -31.02 1.54
CA ARG A 58 2.50 -31.36 0.55
C ARG A 58 3.77 -30.54 0.73
N LEU A 59 3.67 -29.27 1.14
CA LEU A 59 4.82 -28.42 1.44
C LEU A 59 5.57 -28.93 2.68
N GLU A 60 4.84 -29.27 3.74
CA GLU A 60 5.41 -29.87 4.96
C GLU A 60 6.11 -31.20 4.64
N SER A 61 5.51 -32.04 3.79
CA SER A 61 6.13 -33.30 3.35
C SER A 61 7.41 -33.09 2.53
N LEU A 62 7.44 -32.07 1.66
CA LEU A 62 8.63 -31.71 0.86
C LEU A 62 9.74 -31.11 1.73
N GLU A 63 9.39 -30.33 2.75
CA GLU A 63 10.35 -29.75 3.70
C GLU A 63 11.02 -30.84 4.53
N VAL A 64 10.27 -31.84 4.99
CA VAL A 64 10.83 -33.01 5.70
C VAL A 64 11.78 -33.80 4.80
N GLN A 65 11.45 -33.98 3.51
CA GLN A 65 12.33 -34.65 2.54
C GLN A 65 13.64 -33.88 2.27
N LEU A 66 13.59 -32.55 2.22
CA LEU A 66 14.77 -31.69 2.10
C LEU A 66 15.66 -31.74 3.35
N ARG A 67 15.06 -31.78 4.55
CA ARG A 67 15.80 -31.95 5.82
C ARG A 67 16.51 -33.31 5.90
N THR A 68 15.94 -34.38 5.34
CA THR A 68 16.59 -35.71 5.34
C THR A 68 17.72 -35.87 4.31
N ASN A 69 17.66 -35.15 3.18
CA ASN A 69 18.68 -35.23 2.12
C ASN A 69 19.88 -34.29 2.33
N THR A 70 19.85 -33.45 3.38
CA THR A 70 20.94 -32.53 3.70
C THR A 70 21.81 -33.06 4.86
N SER A 71 22.22 -34.33 4.76
CA SER A 71 23.35 -34.82 5.52
C SER A 71 24.51 -35.03 4.55
N THR A 72 25.65 -34.39 4.85
CA THR A 72 26.98 -34.52 4.20
C THR A 72 27.33 -33.55 3.05
N ALA A 73 27.76 -32.33 3.41
CA ALA A 73 28.96 -31.68 2.86
C ALA A 73 29.32 -30.39 3.63
N GLY A 74 30.38 -30.45 4.45
CA GLY A 74 31.27 -29.35 4.85
C GLY A 74 30.69 -28.00 5.30
N LEU A 75 30.22 -27.89 6.55
CA LEU A 75 30.09 -26.61 7.27
C LEU A 75 30.61 -26.81 8.72
N PRO A 76 31.44 -25.89 9.27
CA PRO A 76 31.93 -25.98 10.65
C PRO A 76 30.75 -26.06 11.65
N GLY A 77 30.85 -26.94 12.66
CA GLY A 77 29.77 -27.27 13.59
C GLY A 77 29.14 -26.03 14.26
N ASP A 78 29.98 -25.07 14.64
CA ASP A 78 29.58 -23.83 15.31
C ASP A 78 28.66 -22.96 14.44
N PHE A 79 28.92 -22.90 13.12
CA PHE A 79 28.10 -22.12 12.19
C PHE A 79 26.76 -22.80 11.91
N ARG A 80 26.74 -24.14 11.89
CA ARG A 80 25.52 -24.93 11.72
C ARG A 80 24.58 -24.78 12.91
N GLU A 81 25.10 -24.74 14.12
CA GLU A 81 24.31 -24.50 15.33
C GLU A 81 23.71 -23.10 15.36
N VAL A 82 24.48 -22.07 14.99
CA VAL A 82 23.95 -20.70 14.89
C VAL A 82 22.86 -20.60 13.82
N LEU A 83 23.04 -21.24 12.66
CA LEU A 83 22.02 -21.28 11.61
C LEU A 83 20.75 -22.01 12.06
N GLN A 84 20.89 -23.17 12.74
CA GLN A 84 19.74 -23.90 13.29
C GLN A 84 19.02 -23.10 14.38
N GLN A 85 19.76 -22.37 15.22
CA GLN A 85 19.19 -21.52 16.25
C GLN A 85 18.44 -20.32 15.67
N ARG A 86 18.99 -19.68 14.64
CA ARG A 86 18.35 -18.57 13.91
C ARG A 86 17.13 -19.04 13.14
N LEU A 87 17.21 -20.19 12.47
CA LEU A 87 16.08 -20.80 11.76
C LEU A 87 14.94 -21.13 12.72
N GLY A 88 15.25 -21.73 13.88
CA GLY A 88 14.25 -22.02 14.90
C GLY A 88 13.62 -20.77 15.53
N GLU A 89 14.36 -19.67 15.65
CA GLU A 89 13.78 -18.41 16.12
C GLU A 89 12.87 -17.76 15.07
N LEU A 90 13.27 -17.80 13.80
CA LEU A 90 12.44 -17.34 12.68
C LEU A 90 11.15 -18.17 12.57
N GLU A 91 11.24 -19.49 12.73
CA GLU A 91 10.07 -20.38 12.71
C GLU A 91 9.08 -20.04 13.84
N ARG A 92 9.57 -19.79 15.07
CA ARG A 92 8.72 -19.34 16.19
C ARG A 92 8.14 -17.95 15.97
N GLN A 93 8.86 -17.04 15.33
CA GLN A 93 8.33 -15.70 15.00
C GLN A 93 7.24 -15.78 13.94
N LEU A 94 7.45 -16.60 12.90
CA LEU A 94 6.49 -16.82 11.84
C LEU A 94 5.19 -17.44 12.39
N LEU A 95 5.30 -18.50 13.20
CA LEU A 95 4.13 -19.15 13.80
C LEU A 95 3.35 -18.20 14.72
N ARG A 96 4.04 -17.36 15.50
CA ARG A 96 3.38 -16.31 16.32
C ARG A 96 2.63 -15.29 15.46
N LYS A 97 3.24 -14.85 14.34
CA LYS A 97 2.60 -13.91 13.43
C LYS A 97 1.41 -14.51 12.69
N VAL A 98 1.48 -15.79 12.32
CA VAL A 98 0.36 -16.51 11.69
C VAL A 98 -0.82 -16.58 12.66
N ALA A 99 -0.60 -16.93 13.93
CA ALA A 99 -1.65 -16.95 14.94
C ALA A 99 -2.28 -15.57 15.16
N GLU A 100 -1.47 -14.51 15.26
CA GLU A 100 -1.96 -13.13 15.39
C GLU A 100 -2.83 -12.70 14.19
N LEU A 101 -2.40 -13.07 12.96
CA LEU A 101 -3.16 -12.79 11.74
C LEU A 101 -4.45 -13.62 11.63
N GLU A 102 -4.45 -14.86 12.13
CA GLU A 102 -5.66 -15.69 12.18
C GLU A 102 -6.69 -15.10 13.16
N ASP A 103 -6.25 -14.58 14.31
CA ASP A 103 -7.11 -13.87 15.26
C ASP A 103 -7.67 -12.57 14.67
N GLU A 104 -6.83 -11.71 14.04
CA GLU A 104 -7.29 -10.49 13.36
C GLU A 104 -8.29 -10.79 12.24
N LYS A 105 -8.03 -11.84 11.44
CA LYS A 105 -8.95 -12.29 10.40
C LYS A 105 -10.30 -12.72 10.98
N SER A 106 -10.29 -13.40 12.14
CA SER A 106 -11.53 -13.83 12.81
C SER A 106 -12.35 -12.62 13.31
N LEU A 107 -11.69 -11.59 13.84
CA LEU A 107 -12.32 -10.36 14.30
C LEU A 107 -12.95 -9.58 13.15
N LEU A 108 -12.22 -9.39 12.05
CA LEU A 108 -12.72 -8.72 10.86
C LEU A 108 -13.88 -9.48 10.21
N HIS A 109 -13.84 -10.81 10.19
CA HIS A 109 -14.94 -11.63 9.69
C HIS A 109 -16.22 -11.43 10.54
N ASN A 110 -16.07 -11.37 11.86
CA ASN A 110 -17.18 -11.09 12.77
C ASN A 110 -17.72 -9.66 12.62
N GLU A 111 -16.87 -8.65 12.50
CA GLU A 111 -17.32 -7.28 12.22
C GLU A 111 -18.07 -7.19 10.89
N THR A 112 -17.56 -7.87 9.86
CA THR A 112 -18.19 -7.91 8.53
C THR A 112 -19.56 -8.61 8.59
N SER A 113 -19.70 -9.70 9.35
CA SER A 113 -20.97 -10.41 9.51
C SER A 113 -21.99 -9.57 10.28
N VAL A 114 -21.56 -8.87 11.33
CA VAL A 114 -22.40 -7.92 12.09
C VAL A 114 -22.85 -6.75 11.20
N HIS A 115 -21.94 -6.19 10.39
CA HIS A 115 -22.28 -5.09 9.50
C HIS A 115 -23.29 -5.54 8.43
N ARG A 116 -23.06 -6.71 7.83
CA ARG A 116 -23.99 -7.33 6.89
C ARG A 116 -25.37 -7.55 7.51
N GLN A 117 -25.45 -8.09 8.73
CA GLN A 117 -26.71 -8.32 9.42
C GLN A 117 -27.45 -6.99 9.71
N LYS A 118 -26.71 -5.94 10.09
CA LYS A 118 -27.29 -4.60 10.28
C LYS A 118 -27.86 -4.06 8.97
N THR A 119 -27.17 -4.24 7.84
CA THR A 119 -27.65 -3.86 6.52
C THR A 119 -28.91 -4.63 6.12
N GLU A 120 -28.93 -5.95 6.33
CA GLU A 120 -30.12 -6.79 6.06
C GLU A 120 -31.31 -6.36 6.93
N ASN A 121 -31.10 -6.05 8.20
CA ASN A 121 -32.15 -5.53 9.08
C ASN A 121 -32.69 -4.17 8.61
N THR A 122 -31.82 -3.25 8.19
CA THR A 122 -32.26 -1.96 7.64
C THR A 122 -33.02 -2.13 6.34
N LEU A 123 -32.60 -3.07 5.49
CA LEU A 123 -33.28 -3.37 4.23
C LEU A 123 -34.68 -3.94 4.49
N ASN A 124 -34.83 -4.84 5.46
CA ASN A 124 -36.12 -5.40 5.84
C ASN A 124 -37.07 -4.32 6.40
N ALA A 125 -36.57 -3.38 7.21
CA ALA A 125 -37.36 -2.27 7.71
C ALA A 125 -37.82 -1.32 6.59
N LEU A 126 -36.96 -1.08 5.60
CA LEU A 126 -37.32 -0.26 4.42
C LEU A 126 -38.35 -0.98 3.55
N LEU A 127 -38.19 -2.29 3.32
CA LEU A 127 -39.16 -3.09 2.58
C LEU A 127 -40.55 -3.07 3.22
N GLN A 128 -40.62 -3.15 4.56
CA GLN A 128 -41.88 -3.00 5.30
C GLN A 128 -42.52 -1.62 5.06
N ARG A 129 -41.73 -0.54 5.16
CA ARG A 129 -42.24 0.82 4.91
C ARG A 129 -42.72 1.03 3.48
N VAL A 130 -42.01 0.49 2.49
CA VAL A 130 -42.44 0.53 1.09
C VAL A 130 -43.75 -0.24 0.93
N THR A 131 -43.87 -1.41 1.56
CA THR A 131 -45.10 -2.22 1.53
C THR A 131 -46.28 -1.52 2.21
N GLU A 132 -46.04 -0.75 3.28
CA GLU A 132 -47.06 0.09 3.94
C GLU A 132 -47.51 1.26 3.05
N LEU A 133 -46.57 1.89 2.36
CA LEU A 133 -46.84 2.97 1.40
C LEU A 133 -47.59 2.46 0.16
N GLU A 134 -47.24 1.26 -0.34
CA GLU A 134 -47.92 0.60 -1.46
C GLU A 134 -49.34 0.14 -1.10
N ARG A 135 -49.63 -0.11 0.19
CA ARG A 135 -50.97 -0.48 0.67
C ARG A 135 -51.92 0.71 0.90
N GLY A 136 -51.49 1.94 0.65
CA GLY A 136 -52.38 3.11 0.60
C GLY A 136 -53.08 3.44 1.93
N ILE A 137 -52.40 3.30 3.07
CA ILE A 137 -52.90 3.78 4.36
C ILE A 137 -52.32 5.17 4.62
N SER A 138 -53.11 6.20 4.35
CA SER A 138 -52.83 7.56 4.81
C SER A 138 -53.31 7.72 6.26
N PRO A 139 -52.51 8.31 7.19
CA PRO A 139 -53.08 8.84 8.41
C PRO A 139 -53.72 10.20 8.11
N SER A 140 -55.05 10.27 8.16
CA SER A 140 -55.80 11.53 8.01
C SER A 140 -55.75 12.38 9.30
N PRO A 141 -55.67 13.72 9.20
CA PRO A 141 -55.68 14.63 10.35
C PRO A 141 -57.10 15.14 10.69
N THR A 142 -57.54 14.97 11.93
CA THR A 142 -58.71 15.65 12.53
C THR A 142 -58.50 15.72 14.04
N GLY A 143 -58.69 16.81 14.79
CA GLY A 143 -59.19 18.15 14.52
C GLY A 143 -58.93 19.05 15.76
N ILE A 144 -59.06 20.36 15.58
CA ILE A 144 -58.90 21.40 16.60
C ILE A 144 -60.28 21.76 17.19
N ALA A 145 -60.42 21.87 18.52
CA ALA A 145 -61.33 22.83 19.17
C ALA A 145 -61.08 23.04 20.70
N TYR A 146 -60.73 24.28 21.04
CA TYR A 146 -61.07 25.16 22.19
C TYR A 146 -61.34 24.61 23.63
N GLY A 147 -60.49 25.03 24.59
CA GLY A 147 -60.86 26.06 25.58
C GLY A 147 -61.28 25.72 27.03
N LYS A 148 -60.33 25.99 27.96
CA LYS A 148 -60.44 26.52 29.36
C LYS A 148 -60.74 25.61 30.59
N ALA A 149 -59.68 25.56 31.43
CA ALA A 149 -59.61 25.79 32.90
C ALA A 149 -60.16 24.73 33.89
N ASN A 150 -59.25 24.02 34.58
CA ASN A 150 -58.95 24.24 36.01
C ASN A 150 -57.84 23.31 36.56
N ASP A 151 -56.84 23.98 37.15
CA ASP A 151 -56.05 23.69 38.36
C ASP A 151 -55.29 22.37 38.66
N LEU A 152 -54.02 22.62 39.06
CA LEU A 152 -53.06 21.85 39.88
C LEU A 152 -52.61 20.47 39.33
N ARG A 153 -51.32 20.15 39.12
CA ARG A 153 -50.13 20.46 39.93
C ARG A 153 -48.83 20.17 39.11
N THR A 154 -47.93 21.16 39.09
CA THR A 154 -46.44 21.09 38.91
C THR A 154 -45.78 20.64 37.58
N THR A 155 -45.51 21.67 36.78
CA THR A 155 -44.47 22.00 35.78
C THR A 155 -43.01 21.65 36.16
N LEU A 156 -42.18 21.14 35.22
CA LEU A 156 -41.20 21.84 34.32
C LEU A 156 -40.03 22.52 35.10
N ASP A 157 -38.78 22.62 34.65
CA ASP A 157 -38.21 22.62 33.30
C ASP A 157 -36.65 22.46 33.36
N LYS A 158 -36.09 22.03 32.21
CA LYS A 158 -34.82 22.37 31.52
C LYS A 158 -33.46 22.63 32.22
N GLN A 159 -32.45 22.05 31.55
CA GLN A 159 -31.01 22.39 31.41
C GLN A 159 -30.70 23.90 31.17
N PRO A 160 -29.44 24.35 30.93
CA PRO A 160 -28.08 24.00 31.42
C PRO A 160 -27.26 25.27 31.85
N VAL A 161 -26.04 25.19 32.43
CA VAL A 161 -24.84 26.05 32.12
C VAL A 161 -23.67 25.85 33.12
N SER A 162 -22.45 26.10 32.59
CA SER A 162 -21.11 26.17 33.18
C SER A 162 -20.90 26.99 34.47
N GLY A 163 -19.82 26.67 35.19
CA GLY A 163 -18.85 27.69 35.65
C GLY A 163 -18.70 27.91 37.15
N PHE A 164 -17.48 27.61 37.66
CA PHE A 164 -16.70 28.29 38.72
C PHE A 164 -17.40 28.89 39.95
N LEU A 165 -16.98 28.52 41.16
CA LEU A 165 -16.15 29.37 42.03
C LEU A 165 -15.60 28.66 43.29
N LEU A 166 -14.48 29.18 43.78
CA LEU A 166 -13.64 28.77 44.90
C LEU A 166 -14.24 29.05 46.30
N CYS A 167 -13.90 28.19 47.28
CA CYS A 167 -13.44 28.46 48.66
C CYS A 167 -13.42 27.11 49.40
N GLY A 168 -12.50 26.70 50.28
CA GLY A 168 -11.39 27.30 51.00
C GLY A 168 -11.13 26.42 52.24
N ARG A 169 -9.89 25.91 52.36
CA ARG A 169 -9.13 25.38 53.54
C ARG A 169 -9.89 24.86 54.78
N PHE A 170 -9.51 23.65 55.26
CA PHE A 170 -8.70 23.41 56.48
C PHE A 170 -8.51 21.87 56.70
N SER A 171 -7.26 21.41 56.81
CA SER A 171 -6.85 20.06 57.28
C SER A 171 -7.03 19.93 58.81
N PRO A 172 -6.58 18.86 59.51
CA PRO A 172 -6.17 17.49 59.11
C PRO A 172 -6.92 16.42 59.95
N PHE A 173 -6.95 15.13 59.58
CA PHE A 173 -6.87 14.00 60.53
C PHE A 173 -6.79 12.67 59.77
N LEU A 174 -5.85 11.84 60.22
CA LEU A 174 -5.45 10.54 59.71
C LEU A 174 -6.60 9.52 59.70
N SER A 175 -6.53 8.54 58.79
CA SER A 175 -6.30 7.12 59.12
C SER A 175 -6.99 6.14 58.16
N LEU A 176 -6.18 5.25 57.58
CA LEU A 176 -6.51 3.95 57.00
C LEU A 176 -7.34 3.91 55.69
N GLN A 177 -6.69 4.12 54.54
CA GLN A 177 -6.86 3.22 53.38
C GLN A 177 -5.81 3.44 52.29
N GLN A 178 -4.53 3.15 52.57
CA GLN A 178 -3.55 3.03 51.48
C GLN A 178 -2.34 2.19 51.86
N PHE A 179 -2.52 0.87 51.96
CA PHE A 179 -1.46 -0.11 51.84
C PHE A 179 -2.08 -1.47 51.50
N LEU A 180 -2.07 -1.81 50.20
CA LEU A 180 -2.02 -3.16 49.60
C LEU A 180 -2.58 -3.12 48.17
N CYS A 181 -1.75 -2.69 47.23
CA CYS A 181 -1.72 -3.27 45.88
C CYS A 181 -0.44 -2.84 45.16
N THR A 182 0.70 -3.25 45.71
CA THR A 182 1.94 -3.39 44.95
C THR A 182 2.28 -4.88 44.92
N PHE A 183 2.76 -5.31 43.76
CA PHE A 183 3.16 -6.66 43.34
C PHE A 183 2.06 -7.50 42.67
N LEU A 184 2.38 -7.88 41.42
CA LEU A 184 1.67 -8.76 40.48
C LEU A 184 0.76 -8.09 39.44
N PHE A 185 1.28 -7.10 38.74
CA PHE A 185 1.11 -7.04 37.28
C PHE A 185 2.48 -6.75 36.67
N PRO A 186 3.10 -7.67 35.90
CA PRO A 186 4.15 -7.25 34.99
C PRO A 186 3.47 -6.33 33.99
N ALA A 187 3.87 -5.05 34.02
CA ALA A 187 3.55 -4.12 32.95
C ALA A 187 4.03 -4.76 31.66
N TYR A 188 3.10 -5.26 30.85
CA TYR A 188 3.36 -5.56 29.45
C TYR A 188 3.48 -4.20 28.77
N THR A 189 4.63 -3.55 28.94
CA THR A 189 5.05 -2.49 28.04
C THR A 189 5.26 -3.17 26.70
N LYS A 190 4.23 -3.13 25.86
CA LYS A 190 4.41 -3.32 24.42
C LYS A 190 5.37 -2.19 24.02
N VAL A 191 6.67 -2.50 23.95
CA VAL A 191 7.63 -1.69 23.22
C VAL A 191 7.23 -1.82 21.76
N GLY A 192 6.17 -1.09 21.39
CA GLY A 192 5.99 -0.67 20.02
C GLY A 192 7.22 0.15 19.71
N ASN A 193 8.03 -0.36 18.79
CA ASN A 193 9.20 0.32 18.29
C ASN A 193 8.72 1.55 17.52
N SER A 194 8.29 2.61 18.21
CA SER A 194 8.03 3.92 17.62
C SER A 194 9.39 4.58 17.38
N ALA A 195 10.15 4.03 16.44
CA ALA A 195 11.43 4.57 15.98
C ALA A 195 11.22 5.74 15.00
N PHE A 196 10.22 6.59 15.21
CA PHE A 196 10.04 7.82 14.45
C PHE A 196 10.57 8.98 15.29
N LYS A 197 11.83 9.37 15.03
CA LYS A 197 12.43 10.57 15.62
C LYS A 197 12.19 11.83 14.77
N SER A 198 11.76 11.69 13.51
CA SER A 198 11.36 12.80 12.65
C SER A 198 10.41 12.32 11.53
N PRO A 199 9.34 13.05 11.17
CA PRO A 199 8.33 12.62 10.19
C PRO A 199 8.86 12.38 8.76
N ASP A 200 10.10 12.78 8.49
CA ASP A 200 10.84 12.61 7.23
C ASP A 200 11.90 11.48 7.28
N ALA A 201 12.16 10.87 8.45
CA ALA A 201 13.20 9.87 8.66
C ALA A 201 12.72 8.43 8.35
N PHE A 202 12.19 8.23 7.14
CA PHE A 202 11.79 6.91 6.66
C PHE A 202 12.12 6.69 5.18
N LYS A 203 12.18 5.41 4.81
CA LYS A 203 12.28 4.94 3.43
C LYS A 203 11.10 4.07 3.06
N VAL A 204 10.73 4.08 1.79
CA VAL A 204 9.82 3.12 1.17
C VAL A 204 10.66 2.02 0.53
N SER A 205 10.35 0.76 0.84
CA SER A 205 11.04 -0.41 0.31
C SER A 205 10.14 -1.18 -0.66
N LEU A 206 10.69 -1.42 -1.86
CA LEU A 206 10.08 -2.12 -2.98
C LEU A 206 11.02 -3.27 -3.38
N PRO A 207 10.95 -4.42 -2.69
CA PRO A 207 11.99 -5.46 -2.78
C PRO A 207 11.93 -6.32 -4.05
N LEU A 208 10.84 -6.28 -4.81
CA LEU A 208 10.58 -7.20 -5.92
C LEU A 208 9.91 -6.49 -7.09
N ARG A 209 10.25 -6.90 -8.33
CA ARG A 209 9.52 -6.48 -9.54
C ARG A 209 8.14 -7.11 -9.54
N THR A 210 7.13 -6.28 -9.38
CA THR A 210 5.72 -6.66 -9.45
C THR A 210 4.95 -5.52 -10.08
N ASN A 211 3.71 -5.77 -10.48
CA ASN A 211 2.78 -4.74 -10.93
C ASN A 211 1.82 -4.28 -9.82
N TYR A 212 2.14 -4.52 -8.55
CA TYR A 212 1.24 -4.20 -7.43
C TYR A 212 1.92 -3.61 -6.20
N LEU A 213 3.26 -3.69 -6.06
CA LEU A 213 4.00 -2.97 -5.01
C LEU A 213 4.25 -1.53 -5.44
N TYR A 214 3.68 -0.56 -4.73
CA TYR A 214 3.90 0.86 -5.02
C TYR A 214 3.64 1.75 -3.81
N GLY A 215 4.20 2.96 -3.84
CA GLY A 215 3.80 4.07 -2.98
C GLY A 215 2.88 5.02 -3.73
N LYS A 216 1.89 5.62 -3.05
CA LYS A 216 1.04 6.68 -3.59
C LYS A 216 1.21 7.93 -2.76
N ILE A 217 1.53 9.05 -3.40
CA ILE A 217 1.52 10.34 -2.74
C ILE A 217 0.07 10.84 -2.66
N LYS A 218 -0.38 11.26 -1.47
CA LYS A 218 -1.77 11.73 -1.25
C LYS A 218 -2.01 13.09 -1.88
N LYS A 219 -1.03 13.99 -1.78
CA LYS A 219 -1.08 15.29 -2.46
C LYS A 219 -0.92 15.12 -3.97
N THR A 220 -1.73 15.84 -4.73
CA THR A 220 -1.61 15.97 -6.18
C THR A 220 -0.80 17.22 -6.54
N LEU A 221 -0.37 17.34 -7.79
CA LEU A 221 0.36 18.50 -8.29
C LEU A 221 -0.61 19.60 -8.73
N PRO A 222 -0.28 20.89 -8.49
CA PRO A 222 -0.92 22.00 -9.18
C PRO A 222 -0.39 22.11 -10.61
N GLU A 223 -0.83 23.14 -11.34
CA GLU A 223 -0.22 23.47 -12.63
C GLU A 223 1.20 23.98 -12.40
N LEU A 224 2.21 23.40 -13.06
CA LEU A 224 3.62 23.77 -12.88
C LEU A 224 4.24 24.24 -14.19
N TYR A 225 4.86 25.42 -14.16
CA TYR A 225 5.63 25.98 -15.28
C TYR A 225 7.13 25.66 -15.18
N ALA A 226 7.56 25.22 -14.00
CA ALA A 226 8.87 24.71 -13.71
C ALA A 226 8.76 23.79 -12.48
N PHE A 227 9.71 22.87 -12.35
CA PHE A 227 9.82 22.09 -11.13
C PHE A 227 11.26 21.73 -10.81
N THR A 228 11.46 21.34 -9.56
CA THR A 228 12.61 20.52 -9.15
C THR A 228 12.07 19.30 -8.42
N ILE A 229 12.54 18.11 -8.77
CA ILE A 229 12.25 16.85 -8.06
C ILE A 229 13.56 16.35 -7.51
N CYS A 230 13.64 16.15 -6.19
CA CYS A 230 14.79 15.55 -5.53
C CYS A 230 14.36 14.31 -4.76
N LEU A 231 15.20 13.29 -4.74
CA LEU A 231 15.00 12.09 -3.94
C LEU A 231 16.32 11.40 -3.64
N TRP A 232 16.34 10.67 -2.54
CA TRP A 232 17.34 9.64 -2.30
C TRP A 232 16.80 8.30 -2.76
N LEU A 233 17.64 7.53 -3.44
CA LEU A 233 17.29 6.18 -3.86
C LEU A 233 18.48 5.24 -3.78
N ARG A 234 18.17 3.96 -3.58
CA ARG A 234 19.12 2.86 -3.66
C ARG A 234 18.53 1.77 -4.52
N ALA A 235 19.02 1.63 -5.75
CA ALA A 235 18.51 0.66 -6.71
C ALA A 235 19.17 -0.71 -6.51
N SER A 236 18.45 -1.79 -6.83
CA SER A 236 19.08 -3.11 -6.93
C SER A 236 19.99 -3.21 -8.16
N ALA A 237 21.13 -3.88 -8.04
CA ALA A 237 22.19 -3.91 -9.05
C ALA A 237 21.86 -4.60 -10.41
N SER A 238 20.64 -5.11 -10.65
CA SER A 238 20.28 -5.78 -11.91
C SER A 238 18.76 -5.97 -12.10
N PRO A 239 18.19 -5.94 -13.33
CA PRO A 239 18.76 -5.54 -14.62
C PRO A 239 18.35 -4.11 -15.06
N GLY A 240 18.33 -3.14 -14.14
CA GLY A 240 17.97 -1.73 -14.41
C GLY A 240 17.15 -1.12 -13.27
N LEU A 241 17.09 0.21 -13.21
CA LEU A 241 16.38 0.95 -12.17
C LEU A 241 14.88 0.63 -12.14
N GLY A 242 14.23 0.47 -13.30
CA GLY A 242 12.78 0.52 -13.42
C GLY A 242 12.28 1.96 -13.26
N THR A 243 11.11 2.16 -12.67
CA THR A 243 10.44 3.46 -12.59
C THR A 243 10.36 3.98 -11.14
N PRO A 244 11.33 4.79 -10.66
CA PRO A 244 11.27 5.34 -9.30
C PRO A 244 9.99 6.12 -9.02
N PHE A 245 9.50 6.90 -9.99
CA PHE A 245 8.25 7.63 -9.87
C PHE A 245 7.60 7.90 -11.23
N SER A 246 6.28 8.04 -11.21
CA SER A 246 5.48 8.47 -12.35
C SER A 246 4.32 9.35 -11.88
N TYR A 247 3.92 10.31 -12.71
CA TYR A 247 2.77 11.17 -12.54
C TYR A 247 1.92 11.12 -13.80
N ALA A 248 0.63 10.81 -13.61
CA ALA A 248 -0.33 10.65 -14.69
C ALA A 248 -1.55 11.55 -14.45
N VAL A 249 -2.07 12.15 -15.52
CA VAL A 249 -3.30 12.93 -15.54
C VAL A 249 -4.30 12.32 -16.52
N PRO A 250 -5.61 12.61 -16.42
CA PRO A 250 -6.59 12.12 -17.39
C PRO A 250 -6.19 12.51 -18.82
N GLY A 251 -6.01 11.50 -19.68
CA GLY A 251 -5.62 11.67 -21.08
C GLY A 251 -4.12 11.83 -21.34
N GLN A 252 -3.27 11.83 -20.31
CA GLN A 252 -1.81 11.78 -20.46
C GLN A 252 -1.20 10.99 -19.29
N ALA A 253 -0.83 9.74 -19.56
CA ALA A 253 -0.30 8.82 -18.56
C ALA A 253 1.18 9.13 -18.23
N ASN A 254 1.92 9.63 -19.23
CA ASN A 254 3.33 10.00 -19.14
C ASN A 254 3.49 11.52 -18.94
N GLU A 255 2.75 12.09 -17.98
CA GLU A 255 2.84 13.54 -17.72
C GLU A 255 4.20 13.89 -17.12
N ILE A 256 4.68 13.11 -16.13
CA ILE A 256 6.08 13.11 -15.68
C ILE A 256 6.48 11.66 -15.35
N VAL A 257 7.55 11.13 -15.93
CA VAL A 257 8.06 9.79 -15.59
C VAL A 257 9.58 9.81 -15.52
N LEU A 258 10.16 9.18 -14.51
CA LEU A 258 11.58 8.82 -14.48
C LEU A 258 11.68 7.31 -14.59
N ILE A 259 12.39 6.79 -15.60
CA ILE A 259 12.47 5.36 -15.87
C ILE A 259 13.83 4.96 -16.43
N GLU A 260 14.33 3.79 -16.06
CA GLU A 260 15.35 3.05 -16.80
C GLU A 260 14.76 1.69 -17.18
N TRP A 261 14.66 1.42 -18.47
CA TRP A 261 14.05 0.19 -18.95
C TRP A 261 14.76 -0.37 -20.18
N GLY A 262 14.93 -1.70 -20.19
CA GLY A 262 15.67 -2.40 -21.24
C GLY A 262 17.15 -2.02 -21.25
N ASN A 263 17.66 -1.65 -22.43
CA ASN A 263 19.05 -1.21 -22.62
C ASN A 263 19.16 0.32 -22.77
N ASN A 264 18.11 1.05 -22.42
CA ASN A 264 18.11 2.50 -22.50
C ASN A 264 18.73 3.09 -21.24
N PRO A 265 19.41 4.24 -21.33
CA PRO A 265 19.83 4.99 -20.15
C PRO A 265 18.60 5.46 -19.36
N ILE A 266 18.84 6.07 -18.21
CA ILE A 266 17.77 6.71 -17.43
C ILE A 266 17.13 7.82 -18.27
N GLU A 267 15.81 7.78 -18.40
CA GLU A 267 15.00 8.69 -19.20
C GLU A 267 14.05 9.48 -18.31
N LEU A 268 13.98 10.78 -18.57
CA LEU A 268 12.94 11.67 -18.06
C LEU A 268 11.91 11.87 -19.18
N LEU A 269 10.66 11.51 -18.90
CA LEU A 269 9.54 11.77 -19.77
C LEU A 269 8.72 12.94 -19.23
N ILE A 270 8.37 13.87 -20.10
CA ILE A 270 7.39 14.93 -19.84
C ILE A 270 6.46 15.01 -21.04
N ASN A 271 5.17 14.77 -20.84
CA ASN A 271 4.16 14.76 -21.91
C ASN A 271 4.58 13.89 -23.11
N ASP A 272 4.97 12.63 -22.83
CA ASP A 272 5.52 11.67 -23.80
C ASP A 272 6.82 12.09 -24.53
N LYS A 273 7.41 13.24 -24.20
CA LYS A 273 8.72 13.64 -24.72
C LYS A 273 9.82 13.11 -23.83
N VAL A 274 10.90 12.62 -24.43
CA VAL A 274 11.98 11.92 -23.74
C VAL A 274 13.24 12.78 -23.70
N ALA A 275 13.90 12.83 -22.55
CA ALA A 275 15.28 13.27 -22.40
C ALA A 275 16.11 12.20 -21.69
N GLN A 276 17.30 11.90 -22.20
CA GLN A 276 18.22 10.95 -21.60
C GLN A 276 19.08 11.65 -20.55
N LEU A 277 19.08 11.13 -19.33
CA LEU A 277 19.82 11.68 -18.21
C LEU A 277 21.11 10.88 -18.00
N PRO A 278 22.29 11.53 -17.91
CA PRO A 278 23.56 10.87 -17.66
C PRO A 278 23.75 10.55 -16.15
N LEU A 279 22.83 9.77 -15.59
CA LEU A 279 22.85 9.34 -14.18
C LEU A 279 23.35 7.90 -14.06
N PHE A 280 24.05 7.59 -12.98
CA PHE A 280 24.61 6.26 -12.71
C PHE A 280 24.28 5.86 -11.28
N ILE A 281 23.20 5.09 -11.09
CA ILE A 281 22.60 4.82 -9.77
C ILE A 281 22.29 3.34 -9.51
N SER A 282 22.79 2.44 -10.37
CA SER A 282 22.53 0.99 -10.33
C SER A 282 23.64 0.20 -9.64
N ASP A 283 24.39 0.81 -8.73
CA ASP A 283 25.54 0.21 -8.05
C ASP A 283 25.22 -0.40 -6.67
N GLY A 284 23.95 -0.30 -6.24
CA GLY A 284 23.50 -0.79 -4.93
C GLY A 284 23.75 0.18 -3.77
N LYS A 285 24.21 1.40 -4.03
CA LYS A 285 24.43 2.45 -3.02
C LYS A 285 23.31 3.47 -3.00
N TRP A 286 23.28 4.27 -1.95
CA TRP A 286 22.39 5.42 -1.87
C TRP A 286 22.94 6.55 -2.71
N HIS A 287 22.11 7.07 -3.61
CA HIS A 287 22.39 8.29 -4.36
C HIS A 287 21.31 9.32 -4.11
N HIS A 288 21.71 10.58 -4.06
CA HIS A 288 20.82 11.72 -4.09
C HIS A 288 20.71 12.23 -5.52
N ILE A 289 19.52 12.21 -6.11
CA ILE A 289 19.28 12.76 -7.44
C ILE A 289 18.36 13.96 -7.36
N CYS A 290 18.66 14.99 -8.15
CA CYS A 290 17.75 16.12 -8.39
C CYS A 290 17.62 16.37 -9.88
N ILE A 291 16.39 16.59 -10.34
CA ILE A 291 16.06 16.93 -11.71
C ILE A 291 15.33 18.25 -11.69
N THR A 292 15.83 19.23 -12.45
CA THR A 292 15.16 20.51 -12.68
C THR A 292 14.59 20.52 -14.10
N TRP A 293 13.45 21.17 -14.28
CA TRP A 293 12.87 21.38 -15.60
C TRP A 293 12.04 22.67 -15.65
N THR A 294 11.98 23.31 -16.81
CA THR A 294 11.10 24.47 -17.05
C THR A 294 10.45 24.44 -18.44
N THR A 295 9.21 24.94 -18.50
CA THR A 295 8.47 25.17 -19.75
C THR A 295 9.21 26.05 -20.74
N ARG A 296 10.04 26.99 -20.27
CA ARG A 296 10.82 27.86 -21.14
C ARG A 296 11.92 27.04 -21.82
N ASP A 297 11.77 26.87 -23.13
CA ASP A 297 12.67 26.10 -24.00
C ASP A 297 12.78 24.61 -23.61
N GLY A 298 11.99 24.12 -22.66
CA GLY A 298 12.08 22.74 -22.18
C GLY A 298 13.43 22.43 -21.54
N LEU A 299 14.05 23.42 -20.90
CA LEU A 299 15.37 23.29 -20.29
C LEU A 299 15.30 22.35 -19.08
N TRP A 300 16.21 21.38 -19.02
CA TRP A 300 16.37 20.48 -17.88
C TRP A 300 17.83 20.40 -17.43
N GLU A 301 18.02 20.10 -16.15
CA GLU A 301 19.33 19.77 -15.57
C GLU A 301 19.19 18.55 -14.66
N ALA A 302 20.19 17.67 -14.68
CA ALA A 302 20.24 16.47 -13.85
C ALA A 302 21.46 16.54 -12.92
N PHE A 303 21.22 16.30 -11.65
CA PHE A 303 22.21 16.30 -10.59
C PHE A 303 22.24 14.94 -9.90
N GLN A 304 23.44 14.48 -9.56
CA GLN A 304 23.69 13.30 -8.76
C GLN A 304 24.68 13.65 -7.66
N ASP A 305 24.34 13.30 -6.42
CA ASP A 305 25.16 13.51 -5.22
C ASP A 305 25.64 14.97 -5.06
N GLY A 306 24.82 15.92 -5.54
CA GLY A 306 25.09 17.36 -5.51
C GLY A 306 25.85 17.91 -6.71
N GLU A 307 26.39 17.05 -7.58
CA GLU A 307 27.10 17.43 -8.80
C GLU A 307 26.15 17.48 -10.01
N LYS A 308 26.32 18.47 -10.89
CA LYS A 308 25.55 18.56 -12.14
C LYS A 308 26.18 17.65 -13.20
N LEU A 309 25.48 16.60 -13.59
CA LEU A 309 25.97 15.63 -14.57
C LEU A 309 25.43 15.87 -15.99
N GLY A 310 24.27 16.52 -16.12
CA GLY A 310 23.64 16.70 -17.42
C GLY A 310 22.77 17.95 -17.51
N THR A 311 22.59 18.41 -18.74
CA THR A 311 21.62 19.45 -19.10
C THR A 311 21.20 19.28 -20.55
N GLY A 312 20.00 19.74 -20.87
CA GLY A 312 19.51 19.80 -22.24
C GLY A 312 18.29 20.68 -22.35
N GLU A 313 17.79 20.80 -23.57
CA GLU A 313 16.66 21.65 -23.93
C GLU A 313 15.67 20.87 -24.83
N ASN A 314 14.58 21.51 -25.23
CA ASN A 314 13.51 20.96 -26.07
C ASN A 314 12.75 19.77 -25.46
N LEU A 315 12.81 19.57 -24.14
CA LEU A 315 11.96 18.60 -23.44
C LEU A 315 10.60 19.24 -23.14
N ALA A 316 9.57 18.90 -23.92
CA ALA A 316 8.21 19.42 -23.79
C ALA A 316 8.12 20.95 -23.61
N PRO A 317 8.76 21.75 -24.48
CA PRO A 317 8.74 23.21 -24.34
C PRO A 317 7.30 23.74 -24.41
N TRP A 318 7.02 24.79 -23.62
CA TRP A 318 5.72 25.47 -23.56
C TRP A 318 4.53 24.60 -23.09
N HIS A 319 4.80 23.43 -22.49
CA HIS A 319 3.77 22.54 -21.93
C HIS A 319 3.74 22.65 -20.40
N PRO A 320 2.83 23.41 -19.78
CA PRO A 320 2.68 23.38 -18.32
C PRO A 320 2.29 21.97 -17.85
N ILE A 321 2.89 21.51 -16.75
CA ILE A 321 2.49 20.24 -16.15
C ILE A 321 1.05 20.37 -15.66
N LYS A 322 0.19 19.45 -16.09
CA LYS A 322 -1.23 19.48 -15.77
C LYS A 322 -1.51 19.18 -14.30
N PRO A 323 -2.44 19.90 -13.65
CA PRO A 323 -2.81 19.64 -12.26
C PRO A 323 -3.69 18.41 -12.07
N GLY A 324 -3.83 17.96 -10.83
CA GLY A 324 -4.91 17.06 -10.41
C GLY A 324 -4.73 15.59 -10.78
N GLY A 325 -3.52 15.18 -11.17
CA GLY A 325 -3.17 13.80 -11.48
C GLY A 325 -2.85 12.95 -10.26
N VAL A 326 -2.32 11.76 -10.52
CA VAL A 326 -1.90 10.77 -9.51
C VAL A 326 -0.39 10.56 -9.59
N LEU A 327 0.27 10.73 -8.46
CA LEU A 327 1.71 10.54 -8.30
C LEU A 327 1.99 9.20 -7.61
N ILE A 328 2.68 8.32 -8.31
CA ILE A 328 3.04 6.96 -7.89
C ILE A 328 4.54 6.85 -7.75
N LEU A 329 4.98 6.14 -6.70
CA LEU A 329 6.36 5.73 -6.47
C LEU A 329 6.48 4.25 -6.80
N GLY A 330 7.47 3.91 -7.63
CA GLY A 330 7.87 2.54 -7.90
C GLY A 330 7.27 1.88 -9.13
N GLN A 331 6.34 2.54 -9.84
CA GLN A 331 5.63 1.99 -10.99
C GLN A 331 5.46 3.04 -12.09
N GLU A 332 5.47 2.56 -13.33
CA GLU A 332 5.05 3.28 -14.54
C GLU A 332 3.52 3.20 -14.66
N GLN A 333 2.85 4.26 -15.14
CA GLN A 333 1.40 4.37 -15.22
C GLN A 333 0.92 4.34 -16.68
N ASP A 334 0.34 3.22 -17.15
CA ASP A 334 -0.41 3.19 -18.41
C ASP A 334 -1.79 3.87 -18.31
N THR A 335 -2.32 3.98 -17.09
CA THR A 335 -3.55 4.70 -16.77
C THR A 335 -3.39 5.44 -15.46
N VAL A 336 -4.18 6.48 -15.24
CA VAL A 336 -4.15 7.27 -13.99
C VAL A 336 -4.33 6.36 -12.77
N GLY A 337 -3.25 6.17 -12.01
CA GLY A 337 -3.19 5.37 -10.80
C GLY A 337 -3.19 3.85 -10.99
N GLY A 338 -2.93 3.31 -12.19
CA GLY A 338 -2.97 1.85 -12.40
C GLY A 338 -2.49 1.36 -13.76
N ARG A 339 -2.77 0.08 -14.05
CA ARG A 339 -2.23 -0.69 -15.19
C ARG A 339 -0.70 -0.71 -15.21
N PHE A 340 -0.11 -1.10 -14.10
CA PHE A 340 1.33 -1.19 -13.98
C PHE A 340 1.86 -2.42 -14.71
N ASP A 341 3.06 -2.30 -15.31
CA ASP A 341 3.84 -3.43 -15.84
C ASP A 341 4.99 -3.77 -14.87
N ALA A 342 5.05 -5.03 -14.45
CA ALA A 342 6.11 -5.54 -13.59
C ALA A 342 7.51 -5.42 -14.24
N THR A 343 7.60 -5.40 -15.58
CA THR A 343 8.91 -5.25 -16.25
C THR A 343 9.51 -3.85 -16.10
N GLN A 344 8.66 -2.86 -15.83
CA GLN A 344 9.04 -1.44 -15.65
C GLN A 344 9.08 -1.02 -14.18
N ALA A 345 8.67 -1.90 -13.27
CA ALA A 345 8.65 -1.63 -11.84
C ALA A 345 10.06 -1.37 -11.28
N PHE A 346 10.17 -0.39 -10.38
CA PHE A 346 11.41 -0.13 -9.65
C PHE A 346 11.64 -1.15 -8.54
N VAL A 347 12.91 -1.49 -8.33
CA VAL A 347 13.36 -2.37 -7.25
C VAL A 347 14.43 -1.69 -6.44
N GLY A 348 14.15 -1.50 -5.16
CA GLY A 348 15.07 -0.84 -4.25
C GLY A 348 14.36 -0.07 -3.16
N GLU A 349 15.00 1.00 -2.72
CA GLU A 349 14.54 1.84 -1.64
C GLU A 349 14.51 3.31 -2.07
N LEU A 350 13.50 4.05 -1.59
CA LEU A 350 13.29 5.47 -1.87
C LEU A 350 13.12 6.24 -0.57
N SER A 351 13.65 7.44 -0.48
CA SER A 351 13.49 8.32 0.68
C SER A 351 13.61 9.79 0.27
N GLN A 352 13.08 10.70 1.09
CA GLN A 352 13.17 12.14 0.89
C GLN A 352 12.75 12.60 -0.52
N PHE A 353 11.71 11.99 -1.09
CA PHE A 353 11.11 12.45 -2.34
C PHE A 353 10.39 13.78 -2.12
N ASN A 354 10.93 14.85 -2.71
CA ASN A 354 10.46 16.21 -2.58
C ASN A 354 10.27 16.88 -3.95
N ILE A 355 9.25 17.74 -4.06
CA ILE A 355 8.95 18.52 -5.27
C ILE A 355 8.78 20.00 -4.93
N TRP A 356 9.40 20.85 -5.75
CA TRP A 356 9.24 22.30 -5.76
C TRP A 356 8.67 22.79 -7.10
N ASP A 357 7.96 23.91 -7.08
CA ASP A 357 7.36 24.59 -8.27
C ASP A 357 8.33 25.58 -8.95
N ARG A 358 9.62 25.44 -8.69
CA ARG A 358 10.66 26.30 -9.23
C ARG A 358 11.92 25.50 -9.49
N VAL A 359 12.80 26.07 -10.31
CA VAL A 359 14.18 25.59 -10.47
C VAL A 359 14.97 25.97 -9.21
N LEU A 360 15.47 24.99 -8.48
CA LEU A 360 16.39 25.21 -7.37
C LEU A 360 17.76 25.66 -7.88
N ARG A 361 18.45 26.50 -7.11
CA ARG A 361 19.83 26.89 -7.41
C ARG A 361 20.77 25.72 -7.09
N THR A 362 21.88 25.64 -7.80
CA THR A 362 22.91 24.62 -7.56
C THR A 362 23.36 24.54 -6.10
N GLN A 363 23.51 25.69 -5.42
CA GLN A 363 23.89 25.71 -4.00
C GLN A 363 22.80 25.12 -3.07
N GLU A 364 21.52 25.29 -3.42
CA GLU A 364 20.42 24.68 -2.67
C GLU A 364 20.48 23.15 -2.83
N ILE A 365 20.69 22.66 -4.06
CA ILE A 365 20.82 21.22 -4.37
C ILE A 365 22.01 20.59 -3.65
N ILE A 366 23.18 21.25 -3.68
CA ILE A 366 24.37 20.79 -2.93
C ILE A 366 24.07 20.73 -1.43
N SER A 367 23.39 21.74 -0.88
CA SER A 367 23.06 21.80 0.56
C SER A 367 22.08 20.72 0.99
N ILE A 368 21.21 20.26 0.08
CA ILE A 368 20.30 19.12 0.32
C ILE A 368 21.09 17.82 0.21
N ALA A 369 21.92 17.65 -0.83
CA ALA A 369 22.69 16.44 -1.09
C ALA A 369 23.70 16.12 0.04
N ASN A 370 24.36 17.15 0.58
CA ASN A 370 25.33 17.01 1.66
C ASN A 370 24.69 17.12 3.06
N CYS A 371 23.36 17.13 3.14
CA CYS A 371 22.60 17.17 4.39
C CYS A 371 22.82 18.45 5.24
N SER A 372 23.40 19.51 4.66
CA SER A 372 23.65 20.78 5.37
C SER A 372 22.38 21.55 5.67
N THR A 373 21.28 21.28 4.95
CA THR A 373 20.01 21.98 5.16
C THR A 373 18.83 21.03 4.94
N ASN A 374 17.92 20.98 5.91
CA ASN A 374 16.62 20.34 5.70
C ASN A 374 15.69 21.33 5.00
N MET A 375 15.48 21.12 3.71
CA MET A 375 14.58 21.92 2.87
C MET A 375 13.46 21.00 2.34
N PRO A 376 12.27 20.97 2.94
CA PRO A 376 11.16 20.20 2.41
C PRO A 376 10.59 20.85 1.13
N GLY A 377 10.07 20.01 0.22
CA GLY A 377 9.38 20.46 -0.99
C GLY A 377 8.14 21.29 -0.67
N ASN A 378 7.96 22.44 -1.34
CA ASN A 378 6.76 23.28 -1.14
C ASN A 378 5.51 22.70 -1.82
N ILE A 379 5.68 21.86 -2.85
CA ILE A 379 4.57 21.15 -3.50
C ILE A 379 4.36 19.79 -2.83
N ILE A 380 5.38 18.93 -2.90
CA ILE A 380 5.37 17.61 -2.26
C ILE A 380 6.52 17.58 -1.24
N PRO A 381 6.23 17.62 0.07
CA PRO A 381 7.21 17.32 1.10
C PRO A 381 7.22 15.81 1.43
N TRP A 382 8.40 15.27 1.76
CA TRP A 382 8.55 13.91 2.26
C TRP A 382 8.14 13.81 3.73
N VAL A 383 6.87 13.51 3.98
CA VAL A 383 6.32 13.30 5.33
C VAL A 383 5.46 12.04 5.37
N ASP A 384 5.56 11.27 6.46
CA ASP A 384 4.94 9.94 6.57
C ASP A 384 3.45 9.93 6.19
N ASN A 385 2.68 10.89 6.71
CA ASN A 385 1.24 10.99 6.48
C ASN A 385 0.85 11.30 5.03
N ASN A 386 1.78 11.77 4.19
CA ASN A 386 1.54 12.10 2.78
C ASN A 386 1.72 10.89 1.84
N ILE A 387 2.11 9.73 2.36
CA ILE A 387 2.46 8.56 1.54
C ILE A 387 1.71 7.35 2.04
N ASP A 388 0.98 6.69 1.16
CA ASP A 388 0.41 5.36 1.40
C ASP A 388 1.20 4.31 0.62
N VAL A 389 1.37 3.12 1.18
CA VAL A 389 2.07 1.99 0.53
C VAL A 389 1.09 0.86 0.27
N PHE A 390 1.24 0.19 -0.87
CA PHE A 390 0.30 -0.82 -1.36
C PHE A 390 1.02 -2.11 -1.80
N GLY A 391 0.27 -3.21 -1.87
CA GLY A 391 0.75 -4.48 -2.42
C GLY A 391 1.85 -5.17 -1.62
N GLY A 392 2.04 -4.80 -0.35
CA GLY A 392 3.14 -5.31 0.48
C GLY A 392 4.42 -4.47 0.42
N ALA A 393 4.40 -3.32 -0.27
CA ALA A 393 5.42 -2.30 -0.07
C ALA A 393 5.44 -1.86 1.40
N SER A 394 6.63 -1.59 1.94
CA SER A 394 6.81 -1.34 3.38
C SER A 394 7.54 -0.02 3.62
N LYS A 395 7.20 0.64 4.74
CA LYS A 395 7.96 1.78 5.25
C LYS A 395 8.89 1.31 6.34
N TRP A 396 10.15 1.70 6.26
CA TRP A 396 11.15 1.40 7.28
C TRP A 396 11.76 2.71 7.78
N PRO A 397 12.14 2.79 9.07
CA PRO A 397 13.00 3.85 9.54
C PRO A 397 14.27 3.87 8.68
N VAL A 398 14.75 5.06 8.39
CA VAL A 398 16.00 5.22 7.67
C VAL A 398 16.93 6.06 8.52
N GLU A 399 18.20 5.67 8.47
CA GLU A 399 19.32 6.42 8.98
C GLU A 399 19.35 7.83 8.36
N THR A 400 19.85 8.79 9.12
CA THR A 400 19.82 10.20 8.72
C THR A 400 20.60 10.40 7.43
N CYS A 401 20.32 11.50 6.74
CA CYS A 401 21.03 11.85 5.50
C CYS A 401 22.57 11.78 5.68
N GLU A 402 23.08 12.19 6.85
CA GLU A 402 24.51 12.16 7.20
C GLU A 402 25.11 10.75 7.19
N GLU A 403 24.34 9.74 7.58
CA GLU A 403 24.81 8.35 7.62
C GLU A 403 24.93 7.76 6.21
N ARG A 404 24.14 8.25 5.23
CA ARG A 404 24.25 7.82 3.82
C ARG A 404 25.51 8.34 3.13
N LEU A 405 26.05 9.46 3.59
CA LEU A 405 27.32 10.00 3.09
C LEU A 405 28.52 9.09 3.43
N LEU A 406 28.39 8.20 4.41
CA LEU A 406 29.45 7.28 4.80
C LEU A 406 29.58 6.06 3.86
N ASP A 407 28.53 5.76 3.10
CA ASP A 407 28.45 4.62 2.17
C ASP A 407 28.69 5.02 0.69
N LEU A 408 28.79 6.32 0.40
CA LEU A 408 29.01 6.89 -0.95
C LEU A 408 30.42 6.61 -1.48
#